data_AF-A0A161SK78-F1
#
_entry.id   AF-A0A161SK78-F1
#
_cell.length_a   1.000
_cell.length_b   1.000
_cell.length_c   1.000
_cell.angle_alpha   90.00
_cell.angle_beta   90.00
_cell.angle_gamma   90.00
#
_symmetry.space_group_name_H-M   'P 1'
#
loop_
_entity.id
_entity.type
_entity.pdbx_description
1 polymer ?
#
loop_
_entity_poly.entity_id
_entity_poly.type
_entity_poly.pdbx_seq_one_letter_code
_entity_poly.pdbx_strand_id
1 'polypeptide(L)'
;MNHAEGTDRFVLGMSVDDDGFNFSSSIETALISAETEIQSLKETIISAENLRSDCDKLDYALAASSGVLCGIIDIFLVGKPGESPAGDVTDKWFANRTTDFAKLCGWEGKGNDSLSAAIGFLEKKFKIPYDQRGAGDAGSIVFGLNPSNHHFKSLGHNPTLLGLFFSIIDQFTSQSHFVSGGELISLQNADGKFELRGNNVSEKIFSGFVNWFGHLLSDMSGSSSSKGRGMGIPSPFWTWTNDIIAINRKLDIPISQFDNTINELALSIYKEGYDIRFQATQVIPVFINEIIVRTVYAIRRLIKYFVTTEKEERSVSAMWIACEPFSNPTVKRMLTIAHGTFCMMDLGDATLRAAVTGGGTFNVTEFFLRLNIAGVGRFTISLYGEAKRVVVIRKAESEAQFARREMTIVENYLSGLSLLSELYDDKDLTDFVNDFMNGDMYVQSFQKSVRLAELRKVPNNILRTKSDIDLYFGGNTQ
;
A
#
# COMPACT_ATOMS: atom_id res chain seq x y z
N MET A 1 20.85 23.17 -5.52
CA MET A 1 21.07 24.60 -5.80
C MET A 1 20.86 24.82 -7.28
N ASN A 2 19.68 25.34 -7.62
CA ASN A 2 19.35 26.11 -8.82
C ASN A 2 18.19 26.99 -8.35
N HIS A 3 18.55 28.12 -7.73
CA HIS A 3 17.65 29.18 -7.32
C HIS A 3 17.89 30.33 -8.28
N ALA A 4 16.96 30.54 -9.21
CA ALA A 4 16.66 31.82 -9.86
C ALA A 4 15.71 31.56 -11.03
N GLU A 5 14.42 31.35 -10.76
CA GLU A 5 13.36 31.57 -11.74
C GLU A 5 12.04 31.71 -10.98
N GLY A 6 11.47 32.92 -11.02
CA GLY A 6 10.11 33.23 -10.57
C GLY A 6 9.92 33.66 -9.12
N THR A 7 10.47 34.80 -8.70
CA THR A 7 9.99 35.53 -7.51
C THR A 7 9.18 36.76 -7.91
N ASP A 8 8.10 36.55 -8.67
CA ASP A 8 6.95 37.46 -8.61
C ASP A 8 5.98 36.85 -7.59
N ARG A 9 6.27 37.10 -6.31
CA ARG A 9 5.31 36.82 -5.23
C ARG A 9 4.30 37.96 -5.22
N PHE A 10 3.04 37.57 -5.19
CA PHE A 10 1.72 38.25 -5.08
C PHE A 10 1.56 39.54 -4.23
N VAL A 11 2.62 40.33 -4.06
CA VAL A 11 2.61 41.62 -3.37
C VAL A 11 2.37 42.72 -4.40
N LEU A 12 1.48 43.66 -4.07
CA LEU A 12 1.21 44.85 -4.86
C LEU A 12 2.51 45.66 -4.97
N GLY A 13 3.19 45.52 -6.10
CA GLY A 13 4.42 46.22 -6.39
C GLY A 13 4.12 47.63 -6.86
N MET A 14 4.82 48.62 -6.33
CA MET A 14 4.80 49.99 -6.82
C MET A 14 6.15 50.27 -7.46
N SER A 15 6.17 50.54 -8.76
CA SER A 15 7.34 51.08 -9.46
C SER A 15 7.23 52.59 -9.53
N VAL A 16 8.36 53.27 -9.35
CA VAL A 16 8.45 54.73 -9.42
C VAL A 16 9.48 55.05 -10.50
N ASP A 17 9.03 55.75 -11.53
CA ASP A 17 9.84 56.23 -12.64
C ASP A 17 9.85 57.77 -12.64
N ASP A 18 10.73 58.38 -13.43
CA ASP A 18 10.92 59.84 -13.45
C ASP A 18 9.64 60.63 -13.79
N ASP A 19 8.65 59.98 -14.42
CA ASP A 19 7.36 60.57 -14.85
C ASP A 19 6.13 60.12 -14.03
N GLY A 20 6.29 59.33 -12.96
CA GLY A 20 5.15 58.92 -12.11
C GLY A 20 5.34 57.62 -11.32
N PHE A 21 4.23 57.08 -10.82
CA PHE A 21 4.18 55.77 -10.16
C PHE A 21 3.22 54.83 -10.91
N ASN A 22 3.56 53.54 -10.92
CA ASN A 22 2.72 52.50 -11.51
C ASN A 22 2.59 51.31 -10.54
N PHE A 23 1.42 50.69 -10.50
CA PHE A 23 1.18 49.48 -9.70
C PHE A 23 1.24 48.24 -10.58
N SER A 24 1.78 47.15 -10.04
CA SER A 24 1.88 45.86 -10.73
C SER A 24 0.52 45.23 -11.03
N SER A 25 -0.54 45.63 -10.32
CA SER A 25 -1.92 45.17 -10.50
C SER A 25 -2.91 46.15 -9.82
N SER A 26 -4.21 45.97 -10.06
CA SER A 26 -5.25 46.68 -9.28
C SER A 26 -5.38 46.10 -7.86
N ILE A 27 -5.88 46.93 -6.92
CA ILE A 27 -6.15 46.49 -5.54
C ILE A 27 -7.16 45.33 -5.52
N GLU A 28 -8.19 45.37 -6.36
CA GLU A 28 -9.17 44.28 -6.52
C GLU A 28 -8.49 42.96 -6.94
N THR A 29 -7.59 43.01 -7.92
CA THR A 29 -6.85 41.83 -8.38
C THR A 29 -5.95 41.27 -7.28
N ALA A 30 -5.29 42.15 -6.52
CA ALA A 30 -4.44 41.78 -5.41
C ALA A 30 -5.24 41.15 -4.25
N LEU A 31 -6.46 41.64 -3.98
CA LEU A 31 -7.39 41.06 -3.00
C LEU A 31 -7.82 39.64 -3.40
N ILE A 32 -8.29 39.44 -4.62
CA ILE A 32 -8.70 38.12 -5.14
C ILE A 32 -7.53 37.12 -5.08
N SER A 33 -6.32 37.58 -5.41
CA SER A 33 -5.12 36.76 -5.34
C SER A 33 -4.78 36.34 -3.90
N ALA A 34 -4.82 37.27 -2.95
CA ALA A 34 -4.55 36.99 -1.54
C ALA A 34 -5.60 36.04 -0.92
N GLU A 35 -6.88 36.19 -1.27
CA GLU A 35 -7.94 35.27 -0.86
C GLU A 35 -7.72 33.85 -1.40
N THR A 36 -7.31 33.73 -2.66
CA THR A 36 -6.99 32.45 -3.30
C THR A 36 -5.79 31.77 -2.62
N GLU A 37 -4.77 32.54 -2.26
CA GLU A 37 -3.60 32.05 -1.53
C GLU A 37 -3.98 31.55 -0.13
N ILE A 38 -4.80 32.30 0.62
CA ILE A 38 -5.34 31.86 1.92
C ILE A 38 -6.09 30.52 1.78
N GLN A 39 -6.88 30.36 0.72
CA GLN A 39 -7.61 29.11 0.48
C GLN A 39 -6.66 27.93 0.24
N SER A 40 -5.61 28.11 -0.57
CA SER A 40 -4.59 27.09 -0.81
C SER A 40 -3.81 26.71 0.46
N LEU A 41 -3.47 27.70 1.30
CA LEU A 41 -2.81 27.49 2.58
C LEU A 41 -3.71 26.72 3.57
N LYS A 42 -5.00 27.04 3.62
CA LYS A 42 -5.99 26.29 4.41
C LYS A 42 -6.10 24.83 3.96
N GLU A 43 -6.13 24.56 2.66
CA GLU A 43 -6.15 23.20 2.12
C GLU A 43 -4.90 22.40 2.53
N THR A 44 -3.73 23.03 2.52
CA THR A 44 -2.48 22.42 2.99
C THR A 44 -2.56 22.03 4.47
N ILE A 45 -3.10 22.92 5.32
CA ILE A 45 -3.27 22.66 6.75
C ILE A 45 -4.26 21.52 6.99
N ILE A 46 -5.43 21.55 6.34
CA ILE A 46 -6.49 20.53 6.49
C ILE A 46 -5.98 19.16 6.01
N SER A 47 -5.26 19.12 4.90
CA SER A 47 -4.64 17.90 4.37
C SER A 47 -3.69 17.27 5.39
N ALA A 48 -2.86 18.09 6.05
CA ALA A 48 -1.95 17.61 7.10
C ALA A 48 -2.70 17.04 8.31
N GLU A 49 -3.81 17.66 8.72
CA GLU A 49 -4.64 17.19 9.83
C GLU A 49 -5.33 15.85 9.52
N ASN A 50 -5.85 15.69 8.29
CA ASN A 50 -6.51 14.47 7.82
C ASN A 50 -5.58 13.25 7.71
N LEU A 51 -4.26 13.42 7.78
CA LEU A 51 -3.31 12.30 7.79
C LEU A 51 -3.31 11.53 9.12
N ARG A 52 -3.76 12.18 10.20
CA ARG A 52 -3.79 11.62 11.55
C ARG A 52 -4.93 10.61 11.71
N SER A 53 -4.76 9.74 12.70
CA SER A 53 -5.82 8.82 13.10
C SER A 53 -6.69 9.48 14.15
N ASP A 54 -8.00 9.37 13.98
CA ASP A 54 -9.02 9.83 14.94
C ASP A 54 -9.50 8.67 15.84
N CYS A 55 -8.58 7.78 16.23
CA CYS A 55 -8.90 6.68 17.13
C CYS A 55 -9.23 7.22 18.52
N ASP A 56 -10.43 6.92 19.00
CA ASP A 56 -10.79 7.16 20.41
C ASP A 56 -10.49 5.93 21.29
N LYS A 57 -10.72 6.06 22.61
CA LYS A 57 -10.47 4.97 23.57
C LYS A 57 -11.28 3.71 23.25
N LEU A 58 -12.48 3.84 22.69
CA LEU A 58 -13.32 2.70 22.33
C LEU A 58 -12.80 2.00 21.08
N ASP A 59 -12.28 2.75 20.09
CA ASP A 59 -11.62 2.18 18.92
C ASP A 59 -10.43 1.29 19.33
N TYR A 60 -9.60 1.79 20.25
CA TYR A 60 -8.48 1.01 20.81
C TYR A 60 -8.96 -0.24 21.58
N ALA A 61 -9.96 -0.10 22.44
CA ALA A 61 -10.48 -1.21 23.23
C ALA A 61 -11.10 -2.31 22.36
N LEU A 62 -11.89 -1.94 21.35
CA LEU A 62 -12.50 -2.88 20.41
C LEU A 62 -11.47 -3.56 19.51
N ALA A 63 -10.46 -2.81 19.04
CA ALA A 63 -9.36 -3.37 18.27
C ALA A 63 -8.55 -4.39 19.10
N ALA A 64 -8.17 -4.04 20.33
CA ALA A 64 -7.48 -4.96 21.22
C ALA A 64 -8.33 -6.21 21.52
N SER A 65 -9.64 -6.03 21.74
CA SER A 65 -10.57 -7.15 21.99
C SER A 65 -10.67 -8.09 20.79
N SER A 66 -10.68 -7.57 19.57
CA SER A 66 -10.61 -8.37 18.33
C SER A 66 -9.31 -9.17 18.28
N GLY A 67 -8.19 -8.54 18.62
CA GLY A 67 -6.89 -9.21 18.71
C GLY A 67 -6.88 -10.34 19.75
N VAL A 68 -7.48 -10.11 20.93
CA VAL A 68 -7.63 -11.14 21.97
C VAL A 68 -8.47 -12.32 21.47
N LEU A 69 -9.61 -12.04 20.85
CA LEU A 69 -10.47 -13.07 20.27
C LEU A 69 -9.71 -13.91 19.23
N CYS A 70 -8.94 -13.26 18.35
CA CYS A 70 -8.15 -13.96 17.34
C CYS A 70 -7.02 -14.78 17.97
N GLY A 71 -6.40 -14.31 19.05
CA GLY A 71 -5.44 -15.09 19.84
C GLY A 71 -6.07 -16.34 20.45
N ILE A 72 -7.30 -16.24 20.97
CA ILE A 72 -8.05 -17.40 21.48
C ILE A 72 -8.36 -18.38 20.34
N ILE A 73 -8.84 -17.89 19.19
CA ILE A 73 -9.09 -18.72 18.00
C ILE A 73 -7.81 -19.45 17.58
N ASP A 74 -6.69 -18.76 17.56
CA ASP A 74 -5.43 -19.34 17.14
C ASP A 74 -4.95 -20.42 18.12
N ILE A 75 -4.92 -20.13 19.41
CA ILE A 75 -4.48 -21.07 20.46
C ILE A 75 -5.33 -22.36 20.47
N PHE A 76 -6.65 -22.26 20.35
CA PHE A 76 -7.56 -23.39 20.55
C PHE A 76 -8.07 -24.04 19.26
N LEU A 77 -8.18 -23.30 18.16
CA LEU A 77 -8.72 -23.80 16.90
C LEU A 77 -7.65 -23.99 15.82
N VAL A 78 -6.62 -23.15 15.78
CA VAL A 78 -5.48 -23.34 14.87
C VAL A 78 -4.47 -24.31 15.48
N GLY A 79 -3.98 -24.05 16.69
CA GLY A 79 -3.07 -24.95 17.41
C GLY A 79 -1.82 -25.30 16.60
N LYS A 80 -1.50 -26.59 16.52
CA LYS A 80 -0.43 -27.13 15.66
C LYS A 80 -0.97 -28.20 14.70
N PRO A 81 -0.23 -28.54 13.64
CA PRO A 81 -0.60 -29.66 12.77
C PRO A 81 -0.92 -30.94 13.57
N GLY A 82 -1.98 -31.64 13.19
CA GLY A 82 -2.46 -32.86 13.87
C GLY A 82 -3.36 -32.61 15.09
N GLU A 83 -3.37 -31.42 15.67
CA GLU A 83 -4.21 -31.02 16.82
C GLU A 83 -5.19 -29.89 16.47
N SER A 84 -5.45 -29.65 15.18
CA SER A 84 -6.08 -28.42 14.68
C SER A 84 -7.53 -28.63 14.19
N PRO A 85 -8.56 -28.24 14.97
CA PRO A 85 -9.95 -28.27 14.50
C PRO A 85 -10.19 -27.41 13.26
N ALA A 86 -9.56 -26.24 13.17
CA ALA A 86 -9.63 -25.40 11.97
C ALA A 86 -8.84 -26.03 10.81
N GLY A 87 -7.80 -26.79 11.11
CA GLY A 87 -7.04 -27.61 10.17
C GLY A 87 -7.91 -28.59 9.41
N ASP A 88 -8.82 -29.29 10.11
CA ASP A 88 -9.77 -30.23 9.48
C ASP A 88 -10.70 -29.53 8.46
N VAL A 89 -11.12 -28.30 8.78
CA VAL A 89 -11.95 -27.48 7.87
C VAL A 89 -11.16 -27.12 6.61
N THR A 90 -9.91 -26.69 6.77
CA THR A 90 -9.04 -26.38 5.63
C THR A 90 -8.70 -27.63 4.82
N ASP A 91 -8.37 -28.75 5.46
CA ASP A 91 -8.07 -30.01 4.77
C ASP A 91 -9.27 -30.47 3.92
N LYS A 92 -10.49 -30.39 4.46
CA LYS A 92 -11.72 -30.67 3.70
C LYS A 92 -11.92 -29.69 2.55
N TRP A 93 -11.61 -28.41 2.75
CA TRP A 93 -11.68 -27.41 1.68
C TRP A 93 -10.71 -27.76 0.54
N PHE A 94 -9.45 -28.08 0.83
CA PHE A 94 -8.47 -28.50 -0.18
C PHE A 94 -8.88 -29.79 -0.89
N ALA A 95 -9.37 -30.80 -0.16
CA ALA A 95 -9.89 -32.03 -0.74
C ALA A 95 -11.01 -31.79 -1.76
N ASN A 96 -11.96 -30.90 -1.41
CA ASN A 96 -13.03 -30.51 -2.32
C ASN A 96 -12.47 -29.76 -3.54
N ARG A 97 -11.53 -28.83 -3.37
CA ARG A 97 -10.91 -28.10 -4.49
C ARG A 97 -10.10 -29.00 -5.42
N THR A 98 -9.33 -29.95 -4.90
CA THR A 98 -8.62 -30.95 -5.71
C THR A 98 -9.63 -31.80 -6.51
N THR A 99 -10.74 -32.19 -5.88
CA THR A 99 -11.83 -32.93 -6.54
C THR A 99 -12.51 -32.11 -7.64
N ASP A 100 -12.83 -30.84 -7.36
CA ASP A 100 -13.43 -29.93 -8.33
C ASP A 100 -12.48 -29.70 -9.52
N PHE A 101 -11.17 -29.55 -9.25
CA PHE A 101 -10.16 -29.43 -10.29
C PHE A 101 -10.04 -30.70 -11.15
N ALA A 102 -10.11 -31.89 -10.54
CA ALA A 102 -10.15 -33.14 -11.29
C ALA A 102 -11.36 -33.18 -12.24
N LYS A 103 -12.55 -32.78 -11.78
CA LYS A 103 -13.77 -32.69 -12.60
C LYS A 103 -13.62 -31.70 -13.75
N LEU A 104 -13.07 -30.51 -13.49
CA LEU A 104 -12.75 -29.52 -14.52
C LEU A 104 -11.77 -30.09 -15.56
N CYS A 105 -10.88 -30.98 -15.14
CA CYS A 105 -9.96 -31.70 -16.01
C CYS A 105 -10.58 -32.92 -16.71
N GLY A 106 -11.90 -33.13 -16.63
CA GLY A 106 -12.60 -34.23 -17.31
C GLY A 106 -12.65 -35.53 -16.52
N TRP A 107 -12.42 -35.50 -15.20
CA TRP A 107 -12.72 -36.64 -14.35
C TRP A 107 -14.23 -36.75 -14.13
N GLU A 108 -14.85 -37.80 -14.66
CA GLU A 108 -16.31 -37.96 -14.64
C GLU A 108 -16.88 -38.31 -13.26
N GLY A 109 -16.05 -38.83 -12.33
CA GLY A 109 -16.41 -39.16 -10.95
C GLY A 109 -17.68 -40.01 -10.81
N LYS A 110 -17.56 -41.31 -10.54
CA LYS A 110 -18.70 -42.20 -10.29
C LYS A 110 -19.05 -42.25 -8.80
N GLY A 111 -20.24 -41.79 -8.40
CA GLY A 111 -20.82 -42.06 -7.07
C GLY A 111 -19.85 -41.89 -5.88
N ASN A 112 -19.59 -42.97 -5.13
CA ASN A 112 -18.71 -43.05 -3.95
C ASN A 112 -17.19 -42.91 -4.27
N ASP A 113 -16.82 -42.31 -5.40
CA ASP A 113 -15.42 -42.13 -5.77
C ASP A 113 -14.66 -41.32 -4.71
N SER A 114 -13.50 -41.85 -4.30
CA SER A 114 -12.68 -41.30 -3.23
C SER A 114 -11.78 -40.17 -3.72
N LEU A 115 -11.39 -39.28 -2.79
CA LEU A 115 -10.36 -38.25 -3.02
C LEU A 115 -9.09 -38.84 -3.66
N SER A 116 -8.69 -40.04 -3.23
CA SER A 116 -7.54 -40.77 -3.78
C SER A 116 -7.68 -41.08 -5.27
N ALA A 117 -8.90 -41.34 -5.77
CA ALA A 117 -9.15 -41.57 -7.19
C ALA A 117 -9.03 -40.28 -8.01
N ALA A 118 -9.51 -39.15 -7.47
CA ALA A 118 -9.33 -37.83 -8.09
C ALA A 118 -7.85 -37.44 -8.16
N ILE A 119 -7.10 -37.62 -7.07
CA ILE A 119 -5.64 -37.39 -7.02
C ILE A 119 -4.95 -38.28 -8.05
N GLY A 120 -5.23 -39.57 -8.07
CA GLY A 120 -4.61 -40.50 -9.02
C GLY A 120 -4.95 -40.22 -10.49
N PHE A 121 -6.10 -39.62 -10.78
CA PHE A 121 -6.42 -39.12 -12.12
C PHE A 121 -5.54 -37.92 -12.49
N LEU A 122 -5.39 -36.96 -11.58
CA LEU A 122 -4.58 -35.76 -11.78
C LEU A 122 -3.09 -36.10 -11.90
N GLU A 123 -2.54 -36.96 -11.02
CA GLU A 123 -1.15 -37.47 -11.08
C GLU A 123 -0.84 -38.09 -12.46
N LYS A 124 -1.80 -38.81 -13.06
CA LYS A 124 -1.65 -39.42 -14.40
C LYS A 124 -1.80 -38.42 -15.55
N LYS A 125 -2.60 -37.38 -15.36
CA LYS A 125 -2.86 -36.37 -16.38
C LYS A 125 -1.73 -35.34 -16.46
N PHE A 126 -1.22 -34.92 -15.31
CA PHE A 126 -0.16 -33.94 -15.14
C PHE A 126 1.11 -34.64 -14.66
N LYS A 127 1.64 -35.53 -15.51
CA LYS A 127 2.88 -36.25 -15.21
C LYS A 127 4.07 -35.30 -15.22
N ILE A 128 5.03 -35.60 -14.36
CA ILE A 128 6.31 -34.91 -14.23
C ILE A 128 7.42 -35.94 -14.03
N PRO A 129 8.67 -35.66 -14.46
CA PRO A 129 9.78 -36.61 -14.33
C PRO A 129 10.46 -36.59 -12.96
N TYR A 130 10.01 -35.74 -12.02
CA TYR A 130 10.69 -35.50 -10.73
C TYR A 130 9.88 -35.90 -9.49
N ASP A 131 8.85 -36.75 -9.65
CA ASP A 131 8.01 -37.34 -8.59
C ASP A 131 8.60 -38.66 -8.03
N GLN A 132 9.91 -38.72 -7.76
CA GLN A 132 10.51 -39.90 -7.14
C GLN A 132 10.19 -39.92 -5.64
N ARG A 133 9.57 -41.02 -5.20
CA ARG A 133 9.11 -41.21 -3.80
C ARG A 133 10.13 -41.93 -2.91
N GLY A 134 11.27 -42.36 -3.48
CA GLY A 134 12.33 -43.05 -2.76
C GLY A 134 12.04 -44.52 -2.42
N ALA A 135 11.02 -45.15 -3.03
CA ALA A 135 10.74 -46.58 -2.86
C ALA A 135 11.21 -47.35 -4.11
N GLY A 136 12.38 -47.98 -4.05
CA GLY A 136 12.93 -48.79 -5.15
C GLY A 136 13.68 -48.00 -6.23
N ASP A 137 13.74 -46.67 -6.14
CA ASP A 137 14.42 -45.78 -7.10
C ASP A 137 15.81 -45.35 -6.60
N ALA A 138 16.71 -44.98 -7.53
CA ALA A 138 18.07 -44.53 -7.23
C ALA A 138 18.13 -43.39 -6.18
N GLY A 139 17.08 -42.58 -6.06
CA GLY A 139 16.98 -41.49 -5.09
C GLY A 139 16.86 -41.90 -3.61
N SER A 140 16.44 -43.13 -3.31
CA SER A 140 16.33 -43.63 -1.93
C SER A 140 17.70 -43.76 -1.25
N ILE A 141 18.65 -44.37 -1.97
CA ILE A 141 19.97 -44.74 -1.46
C ILE A 141 20.92 -43.54 -1.44
N VAL A 142 20.78 -42.62 -2.40
CA VAL A 142 21.71 -41.50 -2.56
C VAL A 142 21.27 -40.22 -1.85
N PHE A 143 19.95 -39.97 -1.72
CA PHE A 143 19.43 -38.66 -1.25
C PHE A 143 18.53 -38.74 0.00
N GLY A 144 18.36 -39.95 0.57
CA GLY A 144 17.49 -40.18 1.74
C GLY A 144 16.05 -39.73 1.49
N LEU A 145 15.58 -39.85 0.24
CA LEU A 145 14.21 -39.51 -0.15
C LEU A 145 13.24 -40.55 0.38
N ASN A 146 12.12 -40.08 0.89
CA ASN A 146 11.02 -40.92 1.32
C ASN A 146 9.67 -40.21 1.08
N PRO A 147 8.54 -40.92 1.18
CA PRO A 147 7.22 -40.32 0.97
C PRO A 147 6.92 -39.14 1.90
N SER A 148 7.60 -39.03 3.05
CA SER A 148 7.38 -37.96 4.02
C SER A 148 8.22 -36.69 3.79
N ASN A 149 9.16 -36.69 2.84
CA ASN A 149 10.06 -35.55 2.62
C ASN A 149 10.24 -35.13 1.15
N HIS A 150 9.85 -35.96 0.18
CA HIS A 150 10.19 -35.72 -1.21
C HIS A 150 9.58 -34.45 -1.79
N HIS A 151 8.31 -34.10 -1.49
CA HIS A 151 7.74 -32.82 -1.95
C HIS A 151 8.49 -31.60 -1.39
N PHE A 152 9.08 -31.70 -0.18
CA PHE A 152 9.90 -30.63 0.36
C PHE A 152 11.25 -30.57 -0.35
N LYS A 153 11.95 -31.71 -0.45
CA LYS A 153 13.31 -31.75 -1.02
C LYS A 153 13.36 -31.50 -2.52
N SER A 154 12.36 -31.97 -3.27
CA SER A 154 12.28 -31.81 -4.72
C SER A 154 11.84 -30.38 -5.07
N LEU A 155 12.72 -29.61 -5.71
CA LEU A 155 12.46 -28.20 -6.00
C LEU A 155 11.23 -28.01 -6.89
N GLY A 156 10.97 -28.95 -7.81
CA GLY A 156 9.79 -28.90 -8.66
C GLY A 156 8.45 -28.99 -7.91
N HIS A 157 8.44 -29.49 -6.67
CA HIS A 157 7.24 -29.55 -5.81
C HIS A 157 7.09 -28.32 -4.89
N ASN A 158 8.06 -27.42 -4.89
CA ASN A 158 8.02 -26.22 -4.06
C ASN A 158 7.17 -25.15 -4.77
N PRO A 159 6.13 -24.58 -4.13
CA PRO A 159 5.25 -23.58 -4.74
C PRO A 159 5.90 -22.19 -4.75
N THR A 160 7.08 -22.07 -5.39
CA THR A 160 7.87 -20.85 -5.52
C THR A 160 8.20 -20.59 -7.00
N LEU A 161 8.62 -19.36 -7.32
CA LEU A 161 9.05 -19.04 -8.69
C LEU A 161 10.27 -19.87 -9.10
N LEU A 162 11.17 -20.15 -8.15
CA LEU A 162 12.34 -20.98 -8.40
C LEU A 162 11.94 -22.45 -8.56
N GLY A 163 10.96 -22.93 -7.78
CA GLY A 163 10.39 -24.27 -7.96
C GLY A 163 9.74 -24.46 -9.33
N LEU A 164 8.99 -23.46 -9.82
CA LEU A 164 8.47 -23.45 -11.20
C LEU A 164 9.60 -23.50 -12.24
N PHE A 165 10.66 -22.71 -12.04
CA PHE A 165 11.82 -22.71 -12.94
C PHE A 165 12.49 -24.08 -13.02
N PHE A 166 12.79 -24.71 -11.88
CA PHE A 166 13.38 -26.05 -11.84
C PHE A 166 12.43 -27.11 -12.41
N SER A 167 11.14 -27.03 -12.11
CA SER A 167 10.12 -27.90 -12.69
C SER A 167 10.12 -27.87 -14.22
N ILE A 168 10.21 -26.68 -14.84
CA ILE A 168 10.25 -26.57 -16.29
C ILE A 168 11.55 -27.20 -16.82
N ILE A 169 12.71 -26.85 -16.25
CA ILE A 169 14.01 -27.40 -16.69
C ILE A 169 14.04 -28.93 -16.55
N ASP A 170 13.54 -29.46 -15.45
CA ASP A 170 13.50 -30.90 -15.20
C ASP A 170 12.63 -31.64 -16.21
N GLN A 171 11.53 -31.03 -16.65
CA GLN A 171 10.71 -31.55 -17.74
C GLN A 171 11.42 -31.49 -19.11
N PHE A 172 12.21 -30.45 -19.37
CA PHE A 172 12.97 -30.35 -20.62
C PHE A 172 14.12 -31.36 -20.69
N THR A 173 14.74 -31.68 -19.55
CA THR A 173 15.97 -32.45 -19.47
C THR A 173 15.78 -33.88 -18.95
N SER A 174 14.57 -34.23 -18.52
CA SER A 174 14.28 -35.45 -17.76
C SER A 174 15.22 -35.63 -16.56
N GLN A 175 15.38 -34.55 -15.79
CA GLN A 175 16.17 -34.51 -14.56
C GLN A 175 15.27 -34.30 -13.34
N SER A 176 15.88 -34.31 -12.15
CA SER A 176 15.22 -33.91 -10.91
C SER A 176 16.20 -33.22 -9.99
N HIS A 177 15.90 -31.98 -9.62
CA HIS A 177 16.72 -31.22 -8.68
C HIS A 177 16.17 -31.27 -7.26
N PHE A 178 17.07 -31.58 -6.31
CA PHE A 178 16.77 -31.72 -4.89
C PHE A 178 17.65 -30.83 -4.04
N VAL A 179 17.11 -30.34 -2.93
CA VAL A 179 17.87 -29.76 -1.82
C VAL A 179 17.93 -30.75 -0.66
N SER A 180 19.14 -31.08 -0.22
CA SER A 180 19.36 -31.98 0.91
C SER A 180 20.71 -31.72 1.56
N GLY A 181 20.74 -31.58 2.89
CA GLY A 181 21.99 -31.39 3.64
C GLY A 181 22.78 -30.15 3.21
N GLY A 182 22.07 -29.09 2.82
CA GLY A 182 22.70 -27.86 2.35
C GLY A 182 23.25 -27.93 0.93
N GLU A 183 23.06 -29.02 0.19
CA GLU A 183 23.53 -29.19 -1.19
C GLU A 183 22.39 -29.12 -2.20
N LEU A 184 22.71 -28.68 -3.42
CA LEU A 184 21.84 -28.79 -4.59
C LEU A 184 22.28 -30.01 -5.39
N ILE A 185 21.40 -30.99 -5.50
CA ILE A 185 21.70 -32.30 -6.08
C ILE A 185 20.80 -32.55 -7.28
N SER A 186 21.35 -33.09 -8.37
CA SER A 186 20.60 -33.41 -9.58
C SER A 186 20.64 -34.91 -9.85
N LEU A 187 19.47 -35.51 -10.06
CA LEU A 187 19.32 -36.85 -10.60
C LEU A 187 19.17 -36.78 -12.11
N GLN A 188 20.09 -37.41 -12.83
CA GLN A 188 20.05 -37.54 -14.29
C GLN A 188 19.19 -38.73 -14.70
N ASN A 189 18.50 -38.63 -15.85
CA ASN A 189 17.58 -39.65 -16.36
C ASN A 189 16.52 -40.08 -15.33
N ALA A 190 15.87 -39.06 -14.77
CA ALA A 190 14.92 -39.17 -13.68
C ALA A 190 13.67 -40.00 -14.05
N ASP A 191 13.20 -39.88 -15.30
CA ASP A 191 12.23 -40.79 -15.92
C ASP A 191 12.59 -41.01 -17.39
N GLY A 192 13.11 -42.20 -17.71
CA GLY A 192 13.49 -42.57 -19.07
C GLY A 192 12.32 -42.66 -20.07
N LYS A 193 11.07 -42.50 -19.63
CA LYS A 193 9.86 -42.56 -20.45
C LYS A 193 9.10 -41.23 -20.52
N PHE A 194 9.51 -40.23 -19.75
CA PHE A 194 8.86 -38.92 -19.77
C PHE A 194 9.24 -38.14 -21.02
N GLU A 195 8.23 -37.58 -21.69
CA GLU A 195 8.43 -36.68 -22.83
C GLU A 195 7.59 -35.42 -22.64
N LEU A 196 8.26 -34.27 -22.61
CA LEU A 196 7.61 -32.97 -22.58
C LEU A 196 6.97 -32.67 -23.94
N ARG A 197 5.64 -32.56 -23.95
CA ARG A 197 4.85 -32.30 -25.15
C ARG A 197 4.97 -30.85 -25.64
N GLY A 198 4.90 -30.67 -26.95
CA GLY A 198 4.93 -29.37 -27.63
C GLY A 198 5.81 -29.42 -28.89
N ASN A 199 5.38 -28.75 -29.96
CA ASN A 199 6.07 -28.77 -31.26
C ASN A 199 7.25 -27.79 -31.32
N ASN A 200 7.31 -26.82 -30.40
CA ASN A 200 8.37 -25.83 -30.29
C ASN A 200 8.64 -25.49 -28.82
N VAL A 201 9.67 -24.67 -28.58
CA VAL A 201 10.11 -24.30 -27.23
C VAL A 201 8.99 -23.60 -26.44
N SER A 202 8.26 -22.67 -27.05
CA SER A 202 7.17 -21.93 -26.39
C SER A 202 6.03 -22.85 -25.95
N GLU A 203 5.62 -23.78 -26.83
CA GLU A 203 4.60 -24.79 -26.51
C GLU A 203 5.06 -25.75 -25.40
N LYS A 204 6.35 -26.11 -25.37
CA LYS A 204 6.93 -26.93 -24.31
C LYS A 204 7.00 -26.21 -22.97
N ILE A 205 7.34 -24.92 -22.96
CA ILE A 205 7.29 -24.09 -21.74
C ILE A 205 5.86 -24.01 -21.20
N PHE A 206 4.88 -23.75 -22.06
CA PHE A 206 3.47 -23.72 -21.66
C PHE A 206 3.01 -25.07 -21.10
N SER A 207 3.34 -26.17 -21.80
CA SER A 207 3.01 -27.53 -21.33
C SER A 207 3.69 -27.85 -20.00
N GLY A 208 4.95 -27.42 -19.83
CA GLY A 208 5.71 -27.58 -18.58
C GLY A 208 5.07 -26.85 -17.41
N PHE A 209 4.61 -25.62 -17.63
CA PHE A 209 3.85 -24.85 -16.64
C PHE A 209 2.52 -25.54 -16.29
N VAL A 210 1.75 -26.00 -17.28
CA VAL A 210 0.47 -26.67 -17.06
C VAL A 210 0.64 -27.98 -16.28
N ASN A 211 1.66 -28.78 -16.63
CA ASN A 211 2.01 -30.00 -15.90
C ASN A 211 2.36 -29.69 -14.45
N TRP A 212 3.24 -28.71 -14.22
CA TRP A 212 3.63 -28.29 -12.87
C TRP A 212 2.44 -27.85 -12.03
N PHE A 213 1.64 -26.93 -12.56
CA PHE A 213 0.48 -26.39 -11.86
C PHE A 213 -0.53 -27.50 -11.54
N GLY A 214 -0.84 -28.36 -12.51
CA GLY A 214 -1.76 -29.47 -12.31
C GLY A 214 -1.25 -30.53 -11.33
N HIS A 215 0.06 -30.80 -11.32
CA HIS A 215 0.69 -31.74 -10.38
C HIS A 215 0.69 -31.19 -8.94
N LEU A 216 1.05 -29.91 -8.75
CA LEU A 216 0.94 -29.30 -7.42
C LEU A 216 -0.49 -29.38 -6.87
N LEU A 217 -1.50 -29.12 -7.71
CA LEU A 217 -2.91 -29.21 -7.30
C LEU A 217 -3.35 -30.63 -6.91
N SER A 218 -2.71 -31.69 -7.46
CA SER A 218 -2.93 -33.06 -6.97
C SER A 218 -2.33 -33.28 -5.61
N ASP A 219 -1.09 -32.82 -5.40
CA ASP A 219 -0.31 -33.09 -4.20
C ASP A 219 -0.77 -32.28 -2.98
N MET A 220 -1.50 -31.18 -3.19
CA MET A 220 -2.04 -30.35 -2.12
C MET A 220 -2.87 -31.14 -1.11
N SER A 221 -3.58 -32.17 -1.56
CA SER A 221 -4.47 -32.98 -0.71
C SER A 221 -3.85 -34.32 -0.29
N GLY A 222 -2.53 -34.48 -0.45
CA GLY A 222 -1.83 -35.73 -0.19
C GLY A 222 -1.65 -36.58 -1.45
N SER A 223 -1.39 -37.88 -1.26
CA SER A 223 -1.19 -38.82 -2.37
C SER A 223 -2.37 -39.78 -2.50
N SER A 224 -2.58 -40.30 -3.71
CA SER A 224 -3.54 -41.38 -3.98
C SER A 224 -3.28 -42.65 -3.14
N SER A 225 -2.06 -42.83 -2.64
CA SER A 225 -1.61 -44.00 -1.87
C SER A 225 -1.51 -43.79 -0.35
N SER A 226 -1.67 -42.56 0.15
CA SER A 226 -1.48 -42.27 1.57
C SER A 226 -2.64 -42.77 2.43
N LYS A 227 -2.31 -43.29 3.62
CA LYS A 227 -3.30 -43.56 4.68
C LYS A 227 -3.42 -42.32 5.57
N GLY A 228 -4.64 -41.84 5.80
CA GLY A 228 -4.88 -40.62 6.58
C GLY A 228 -4.70 -39.33 5.77
N ARG A 229 -4.22 -38.26 6.41
CA ARG A 229 -4.10 -36.90 5.83
C ARG A 229 -3.13 -36.80 4.65
N GLY A 230 -2.10 -37.65 4.61
CA GLY A 230 -1.02 -37.60 3.62
C GLY A 230 -0.15 -36.34 3.72
N MET A 231 0.95 -36.32 2.97
CA MET A 231 1.81 -35.13 2.89
C MET A 231 1.32 -34.18 1.80
N GLY A 232 0.98 -32.96 2.19
CA GLY A 232 0.63 -31.91 1.22
C GLY A 232 1.88 -31.34 0.53
N ILE A 233 1.68 -30.34 -0.34
CA ILE A 233 2.79 -29.53 -0.82
C ILE A 233 3.33 -28.63 0.32
N PRO A 234 4.66 -28.44 0.42
CA PRO A 234 5.26 -27.67 1.48
C PRO A 234 4.78 -26.21 1.49
N SER A 235 4.81 -25.57 2.66
CA SER A 235 4.41 -24.16 2.79
C SER A 235 5.28 -23.27 1.90
N PRO A 236 4.68 -22.36 1.09
CA PRO A 236 5.43 -21.44 0.23
C PRO A 236 6.48 -20.60 0.97
N PHE A 237 6.20 -20.21 2.22
CA PHE A 237 7.14 -19.43 3.03
C PHE A 237 8.36 -20.25 3.45
N TRP A 238 8.14 -21.51 3.83
CA TRP A 238 9.20 -22.38 4.33
C TRP A 238 10.05 -22.98 3.20
N THR A 239 9.50 -23.11 1.99
CA THR A 239 10.26 -23.54 0.82
C THR A 239 11.31 -22.54 0.34
N TRP A 240 11.23 -21.27 0.73
CA TRP A 240 12.31 -20.30 0.44
C TRP A 240 13.66 -20.71 1.02
N THR A 241 13.67 -21.56 2.05
CA THR A 241 14.92 -22.11 2.59
C THR A 241 15.64 -23.01 1.57
N ASN A 242 14.89 -23.77 0.77
CA ASN A 242 15.45 -24.51 -0.36
C ASN A 242 15.90 -23.56 -1.47
N ASP A 243 15.13 -22.50 -1.73
CA ASP A 243 15.48 -21.51 -2.76
C ASP A 243 16.81 -20.82 -2.43
N ILE A 244 17.02 -20.43 -1.17
CA ILE A 244 18.28 -19.85 -0.68
C ILE A 244 19.44 -20.83 -0.89
N ILE A 245 19.28 -22.10 -0.52
CA ILE A 245 20.32 -23.11 -0.70
C ILE A 245 20.64 -23.29 -2.19
N ALA A 246 19.62 -23.44 -3.03
CA ALA A 246 19.79 -23.65 -4.47
C ALA A 246 20.49 -22.45 -5.13
N ILE A 247 20.11 -21.22 -4.79
CA ILE A 247 20.72 -19.99 -5.30
C ILE A 247 22.18 -19.89 -4.85
N ASN A 248 22.45 -20.04 -3.55
CA ASN A 248 23.80 -19.93 -3.00
C ASN A 248 24.73 -20.96 -3.64
N ARG A 249 24.29 -22.23 -3.75
CA ARG A 249 25.07 -23.27 -4.43
C ARG A 249 25.30 -22.98 -5.90
N LYS A 250 24.31 -22.42 -6.60
CA LYS A 250 24.47 -22.09 -8.02
C LYS A 250 25.39 -20.89 -8.26
N LEU A 251 25.52 -20.00 -7.27
CA LEU A 251 26.38 -18.81 -7.30
C LEU A 251 27.74 -19.03 -6.61
N ASP A 252 28.08 -20.27 -6.25
CA ASP A 252 29.30 -20.61 -5.50
C ASP A 252 29.46 -19.85 -4.17
N ILE A 253 28.33 -19.48 -3.55
CA ILE A 253 28.28 -18.84 -2.24
C ILE A 253 28.25 -19.93 -1.17
N PRO A 254 29.17 -19.92 -0.18
CA PRO A 254 29.17 -20.88 0.91
C PRO A 254 27.85 -20.84 1.70
N ILE A 255 27.28 -22.01 1.96
CA ILE A 255 26.08 -22.13 2.80
C ILE A 255 26.46 -21.88 4.25
N SER A 256 25.77 -20.93 4.88
CA SER A 256 26.00 -20.63 6.28
C SER A 256 25.40 -21.71 7.19
N GLN A 257 25.90 -21.80 8.42
CA GLN A 257 25.27 -22.67 9.43
C GLN A 257 23.79 -22.30 9.64
N PHE A 258 23.48 -21.00 9.60
CA PHE A 258 22.11 -20.49 9.74
C PHE A 258 21.19 -21.01 8.64
N ASP A 259 21.61 -20.96 7.38
CA ASP A 259 20.82 -21.44 6.24
C ASP A 259 20.49 -22.94 6.39
N ASN A 260 21.47 -23.75 6.78
CA ASN A 260 21.29 -25.18 7.02
C ASN A 260 20.33 -25.43 8.19
N THR A 261 20.53 -24.76 9.33
CA THR A 261 19.67 -24.94 10.52
C THR A 261 18.21 -24.56 10.22
N ILE A 262 17.98 -23.46 9.50
CA ILE A 262 16.63 -23.03 9.14
C ILE A 262 15.99 -23.97 8.10
N ASN A 263 16.75 -24.50 7.13
CA ASN A 263 16.25 -25.50 6.20
C ASN A 263 15.90 -26.83 6.90
N GLU A 264 16.73 -27.28 7.83
CA GLU A 264 16.45 -28.47 8.65
C GLU A 264 15.20 -28.29 9.52
N LEU A 265 15.03 -27.11 10.11
CA LEU A 265 13.81 -26.74 10.83
C LEU A 265 12.58 -26.78 9.91
N ALA A 266 12.66 -26.17 8.73
CA ALA A 266 11.59 -26.17 7.74
C ALA A 266 11.19 -27.60 7.32
N LEU A 267 12.18 -28.47 7.11
CA LEU A 267 11.95 -29.89 6.84
C LEU A 267 11.33 -30.61 8.04
N SER A 268 11.76 -30.28 9.26
CA SER A 268 11.23 -30.87 10.50
C SER A 268 9.76 -30.54 10.69
N ILE A 269 9.37 -29.26 10.60
CA ILE A 269 7.96 -28.86 10.78
C ILE A 269 7.09 -29.39 9.63
N TYR A 270 7.63 -29.47 8.41
CA TYR A 270 6.92 -30.03 7.27
C TYR A 270 6.54 -31.50 7.51
N LYS A 271 7.47 -32.30 8.04
CA LYS A 271 7.23 -33.71 8.40
C LYS A 271 6.15 -33.88 9.47
N GLU A 272 6.00 -32.90 10.36
CA GLU A 272 4.93 -32.87 11.37
C GLU A 272 3.58 -32.41 10.79
N GLY A 273 3.51 -32.08 9.50
CA GLY A 273 2.27 -31.72 8.80
C GLY A 273 2.10 -30.23 8.51
N TYR A 274 3.15 -29.42 8.73
CA TYR A 274 3.15 -28.00 8.35
C TYR A 274 3.31 -27.85 6.83
N ASP A 275 2.22 -28.06 6.11
CA ASP A 275 2.11 -27.90 4.66
C ASP A 275 1.23 -26.69 4.31
N ILE A 276 0.97 -26.46 3.01
CA ILE A 276 0.16 -25.33 2.56
C ILE A 276 -1.25 -25.29 3.19
N ARG A 277 -1.81 -26.46 3.56
CA ARG A 277 -3.15 -26.54 4.13
C ARG A 277 -3.17 -25.95 5.52
N PHE A 278 -2.18 -26.31 6.35
CA PHE A 278 -2.00 -25.73 7.68
C PHE A 278 -1.62 -24.24 7.61
N GLN A 279 -0.77 -23.85 6.65
CA GLN A 279 -0.46 -22.44 6.41
C GLN A 279 -1.73 -21.62 6.09
N ALA A 280 -2.70 -22.21 5.37
CA ALA A 280 -4.00 -21.58 5.13
C ALA A 280 -4.86 -21.52 6.40
N THR A 281 -4.78 -22.51 7.29
CA THR A 281 -5.43 -22.48 8.61
C THR A 281 -4.97 -21.27 9.42
N GLN A 282 -3.68 -20.97 9.43
CA GLN A 282 -3.12 -19.82 10.13
C GLN A 282 -3.65 -18.46 9.62
N VAL A 283 -4.11 -18.39 8.36
CA VAL A 283 -4.67 -17.15 7.80
C VAL A 283 -6.08 -16.85 8.36
N ILE A 284 -6.79 -17.86 8.88
CA ILE A 284 -8.16 -17.71 9.39
C ILE A 284 -8.27 -16.62 10.49
N PRO A 285 -7.53 -16.68 11.61
CA PRO A 285 -7.60 -15.64 12.64
C PRO A 285 -7.17 -14.27 12.11
N VAL A 286 -6.18 -14.21 11.22
CA VAL A 286 -5.72 -12.95 10.59
C VAL A 286 -6.86 -12.28 9.80
N PHE A 287 -7.59 -13.08 9.02
CA PHE A 287 -8.71 -12.60 8.21
C PHE A 287 -9.92 -12.19 9.06
N ILE A 288 -10.24 -12.96 10.10
CA ILE A 288 -11.29 -12.60 11.07
C ILE A 288 -10.97 -11.26 11.74
N ASN A 289 -9.71 -11.06 12.13
CA ASN A 289 -9.28 -9.81 12.76
C ASN A 289 -9.50 -8.60 11.85
N GLU A 290 -9.18 -8.72 10.55
CA GLU A 290 -9.44 -7.69 9.54
C GLU A 290 -10.93 -7.36 9.43
N ILE A 291 -11.79 -8.38 9.36
CA ILE A 291 -13.23 -8.20 9.22
C ILE A 291 -13.80 -7.49 10.45
N ILE A 292 -13.53 -8.02 11.65
CA ILE A 292 -14.13 -7.50 12.88
C ILE A 292 -13.76 -6.03 13.08
N VAL A 293 -12.48 -5.68 12.94
CA VAL A 293 -12.01 -4.30 13.09
C VAL A 293 -12.70 -3.37 12.10
N ARG A 294 -12.76 -3.75 10.82
CA ARG A 294 -13.38 -2.93 9.76
C ARG A 294 -14.88 -2.78 9.96
N THR A 295 -15.56 -3.86 10.34
CA THR A 295 -17.00 -3.85 10.62
C THR A 295 -17.32 -2.98 11.81
N VAL A 296 -16.60 -3.13 12.93
CA VAL A 296 -16.80 -2.31 14.13
C VAL A 296 -16.56 -0.84 13.82
N TYR A 297 -15.47 -0.51 13.14
CA TYR A 297 -15.20 0.86 12.70
C TYR A 297 -16.36 1.43 11.86
N ALA A 298 -16.76 0.71 10.80
CA ALA A 298 -17.81 1.14 9.88
C ALA A 298 -19.14 1.38 10.61
N ILE A 299 -19.55 0.47 11.49
CA ILE A 299 -20.78 0.61 12.29
C ILE A 299 -20.71 1.85 13.18
N ARG A 300 -19.59 2.09 13.86
CA ARG A 300 -19.44 3.25 14.74
C ARG A 300 -19.51 4.56 13.96
N ARG A 301 -18.84 4.64 12.81
CA ARG A 301 -18.89 5.83 11.95
C ARG A 301 -20.26 6.04 11.31
N LEU A 302 -20.97 4.95 10.99
CA LEU A 302 -22.35 5.01 10.50
C LEU A 302 -23.30 5.60 11.54
N ILE A 303 -23.21 5.12 12.78
CA ILE A 303 -24.01 5.67 13.89
C ILE A 303 -23.68 7.15 14.09
N LYS A 304 -22.39 7.52 14.12
CA LYS A 304 -21.96 8.91 14.25
C LYS A 304 -22.57 9.78 13.15
N TYR A 305 -22.47 9.37 11.89
CA TYR A 305 -23.03 10.09 10.75
C TYR A 305 -24.53 10.35 10.91
N PHE A 306 -25.33 9.35 11.29
CA PHE A 306 -26.77 9.55 11.47
C PHE A 306 -27.15 10.39 12.69
N VAL A 307 -26.27 10.50 13.69
CA VAL A 307 -26.49 11.33 14.88
C VAL A 307 -26.08 12.78 14.62
N THR A 308 -25.01 13.02 13.86
CA THR A 308 -24.44 14.37 13.67
C THR A 308 -24.91 15.07 12.41
N THR A 309 -25.37 14.35 11.39
CA THR A 309 -25.79 14.93 10.11
C THR A 309 -27.30 15.15 10.09
N GLU A 310 -27.72 16.37 9.74
CA GLU A 310 -29.14 16.72 9.56
C GLU A 310 -29.79 15.86 8.47
N LYS A 311 -31.12 15.71 8.48
CA LYS A 311 -31.78 14.76 7.56
C LYS A 311 -31.64 15.17 6.10
N GLU A 312 -31.61 16.46 5.87
CA GLU A 312 -31.60 17.14 4.57
C GLU A 312 -30.22 17.01 3.90
N GLU A 313 -29.15 16.90 4.68
CA GLU A 313 -27.77 16.75 4.21
C GLU A 313 -27.35 15.29 4.00
N ARG A 314 -28.20 14.33 4.40
CA ARG A 314 -27.87 12.91 4.29
C ARG A 314 -27.88 12.46 2.83
N SER A 315 -26.73 11.97 2.38
CA SER A 315 -26.60 11.25 1.12
C SER A 315 -25.85 9.94 1.30
N VAL A 316 -26.03 9.00 0.36
CA VAL A 316 -25.28 7.74 0.33
C VAL A 316 -23.79 8.00 0.13
N SER A 317 -23.44 8.99 -0.69
CA SER A 317 -22.05 9.37 -0.97
C SER A 317 -21.35 9.90 0.29
N ALA A 318 -21.96 10.86 0.99
CA ALA A 318 -21.40 11.41 2.22
C ALA A 318 -21.30 10.35 3.33
N MET A 319 -22.29 9.46 3.43
CA MET A 319 -22.26 8.32 4.35
C MET A 319 -21.06 7.40 4.06
N TRP A 320 -20.86 7.03 2.80
CA TRP A 320 -19.73 6.16 2.42
C TRP A 320 -18.39 6.81 2.74
N ILE A 321 -18.21 8.09 2.38
CA ILE A 321 -16.98 8.84 2.68
C ILE A 321 -16.69 8.84 4.19
N ALA A 322 -17.72 9.02 5.03
CA ALA A 322 -17.57 9.02 6.48
C ALA A 322 -17.27 7.63 7.07
N CYS A 323 -17.76 6.56 6.44
CA CYS A 323 -17.76 5.20 7.02
C CYS A 323 -16.78 4.23 6.37
N GLU A 324 -16.17 4.60 5.25
CA GLU A 324 -15.30 3.72 4.47
C GLU A 324 -14.20 3.10 5.35
N PRO A 325 -14.11 1.76 5.40
CA PRO A 325 -13.22 1.10 6.33
C PRO A 325 -11.92 0.65 5.70
N PHE A 326 -11.48 1.10 4.52
CA PHE A 326 -10.29 0.55 3.84
C PHE A 326 -9.10 1.51 3.83
N SER A 327 -9.37 2.77 3.52
CA SER A 327 -8.35 3.80 3.28
C SER A 327 -8.09 4.63 4.54
N ASN A 328 -9.05 4.66 5.47
CA ASN A 328 -9.03 5.52 6.65
C ASN A 328 -7.81 5.26 7.59
N PRO A 329 -7.10 6.32 8.02
CA PRO A 329 -6.00 6.24 9.00
C PRO A 329 -6.36 5.53 10.30
N THR A 330 -7.58 5.76 10.79
CA THR A 330 -8.11 5.17 12.04
C THR A 330 -8.16 3.66 11.94
N VAL A 331 -8.66 3.12 10.82
CA VAL A 331 -8.72 1.67 10.64
C VAL A 331 -7.32 1.06 10.59
N LYS A 332 -6.37 1.72 9.93
CA LYS A 332 -4.97 1.25 9.89
C LYS A 332 -4.35 1.19 11.29
N ARG A 333 -4.65 2.19 12.13
CA ARG A 333 -4.23 2.20 13.53
C ARG A 333 -4.91 1.09 14.34
N MET A 334 -6.23 0.93 14.22
CA MET A 334 -6.96 -0.16 14.87
C MET A 334 -6.43 -1.54 14.46
N LEU A 335 -6.19 -1.78 13.18
CA LEU A 335 -5.62 -3.04 12.68
C LEU A 335 -4.22 -3.29 13.22
N THR A 336 -3.41 -2.26 13.40
CA THR A 336 -2.08 -2.40 14.02
C THR A 336 -2.21 -2.89 15.47
N ILE A 337 -3.14 -2.32 16.22
CA ILE A 337 -3.39 -2.71 17.62
C ILE A 337 -3.97 -4.12 17.70
N ALA A 338 -4.93 -4.44 16.84
CA ALA A 338 -5.58 -5.74 16.81
C ALA A 338 -4.60 -6.85 16.42
N HIS A 339 -3.80 -6.67 15.37
CA HIS A 339 -2.79 -7.66 14.96
C HIS A 339 -1.62 -7.73 15.95
N GLY A 340 -1.23 -6.62 16.58
CA GLY A 340 -0.20 -6.63 17.62
C GLY A 340 -0.64 -7.38 18.87
N THR A 341 -1.89 -7.20 19.29
CA THR A 341 -2.46 -7.95 20.42
C THR A 341 -2.58 -9.44 20.10
N PHE A 342 -3.04 -9.76 18.89
CA PHE A 342 -3.09 -11.14 18.39
C PHE A 342 -1.69 -11.80 18.41
N CYS A 343 -0.69 -11.16 17.80
CA CYS A 343 0.68 -11.68 17.77
C CYS A 343 1.26 -11.84 19.17
N MET A 344 0.99 -10.92 20.09
CA MET A 344 1.45 -11.04 21.47
C MET A 344 0.92 -12.30 22.16
N MET A 345 -0.36 -12.63 21.95
CA MET A 345 -0.95 -13.86 22.50
C MET A 345 -0.39 -15.12 21.86
N ASP A 346 -0.28 -15.14 20.53
CA ASP A 346 0.27 -16.26 19.77
C ASP A 346 1.73 -16.53 20.14
N LEU A 347 2.61 -15.52 20.10
CA LEU A 347 4.00 -15.66 20.54
C LEU A 347 4.08 -16.14 21.99
N GLY A 348 3.18 -15.65 22.85
CA GLY A 348 3.08 -16.07 24.25
C GLY A 348 2.79 -17.57 24.38
N ASP A 349 1.72 -18.06 23.73
CA ASP A 349 1.37 -19.49 23.76
C ASP A 349 2.46 -20.36 23.13
N ALA A 350 2.95 -20.01 21.94
CA ALA A 350 3.99 -20.75 21.25
C ALA A 350 5.25 -20.87 22.12
N THR A 351 5.67 -19.79 22.78
CA THR A 351 6.82 -19.78 23.70
C THR A 351 6.58 -20.69 24.91
N LEU A 352 5.41 -20.59 25.54
CA LEU A 352 5.07 -21.42 26.70
C LEU A 352 5.03 -22.91 26.33
N ARG A 353 4.43 -23.26 25.19
CA ARG A 353 4.35 -24.64 24.69
C ARG A 353 5.72 -25.19 24.33
N ALA A 354 6.56 -24.40 23.69
CA ALA A 354 7.94 -24.78 23.37
C ALA A 354 8.78 -25.03 24.63
N ALA A 355 8.61 -24.22 25.68
CA ALA A 355 9.29 -24.40 26.95
C ALA A 355 8.80 -25.64 27.72
N VAL A 356 7.49 -25.88 27.75
CA VAL A 356 6.88 -27.04 28.43
C VAL A 356 7.28 -28.35 27.74
N THR A 357 7.17 -28.41 26.41
CA THR A 357 7.48 -29.63 25.64
C THR A 357 8.97 -29.94 25.63
N GLY A 358 9.85 -28.92 25.73
CA GLY A 358 11.30 -29.12 25.72
C GLY A 358 11.90 -29.64 27.03
N GLY A 359 11.11 -29.82 28.09
CA GLY A 359 11.55 -30.55 29.30
C GLY A 359 12.81 -30.01 29.97
N GLY A 360 13.04 -28.70 29.90
CA GLY A 360 14.25 -28.03 30.44
C GLY A 360 15.10 -27.31 29.37
N THR A 361 14.84 -27.52 28.08
CA THR A 361 15.38 -26.72 26.97
C THR A 361 14.24 -26.13 26.12
N PHE A 362 14.55 -25.17 25.24
CA PHE A 362 13.54 -24.57 24.37
C PHE A 362 13.37 -25.40 23.09
N ASN A 363 12.18 -25.97 22.86
CA ASN A 363 11.90 -26.74 21.64
C ASN A 363 11.52 -25.80 20.48
N VAL A 364 12.49 -25.51 19.62
CA VAL A 364 12.32 -24.62 18.45
C VAL A 364 11.30 -25.16 17.45
N THR A 365 11.26 -26.48 17.22
CA THR A 365 10.29 -27.09 16.30
C THR A 365 8.86 -26.90 16.80
N GLU A 366 8.60 -27.19 18.09
CA GLU A 366 7.28 -26.99 18.69
C GLU A 366 6.85 -25.52 18.67
N PHE A 367 7.80 -24.58 18.87
CA PHE A 367 7.53 -23.14 18.74
C PHE A 367 7.00 -22.80 17.35
N PHE A 368 7.72 -23.19 16.29
CA PHE A 368 7.33 -22.86 14.92
C PHE A 368 6.15 -23.67 14.38
N LEU A 369 5.83 -24.81 14.98
CA LEU A 369 4.58 -25.53 14.68
C LEU A 369 3.33 -24.78 15.14
N ARG A 370 3.46 -23.92 16.16
CA ARG A 370 2.35 -23.15 16.74
C ARG A 370 2.33 -21.71 16.25
N LEU A 371 3.49 -21.06 16.19
CA LEU A 371 3.62 -19.65 15.83
C LEU A 371 2.87 -19.33 14.54
N ASN A 372 1.94 -18.38 14.61
CA ASN A 372 1.19 -17.91 13.47
C ASN A 372 2.02 -16.94 12.60
N ILE A 373 2.76 -17.50 11.64
CA ILE A 373 3.64 -16.74 10.74
C ILE A 373 2.85 -15.77 9.86
N ALA A 374 1.61 -16.13 9.46
CA ALA A 374 0.74 -15.23 8.71
C ALA A 374 0.37 -13.98 9.53
N GLY A 375 0.10 -14.16 10.83
CA GLY A 375 -0.13 -13.09 11.79
C GLY A 375 1.06 -12.17 11.95
N VAL A 376 2.24 -12.74 12.19
CA VAL A 376 3.51 -11.99 12.30
C VAL A 376 3.77 -11.18 11.03
N GLY A 377 3.60 -11.77 9.85
CA GLY A 377 3.75 -11.09 8.57
C GLY A 377 2.77 -9.92 8.42
N ARG A 378 1.48 -10.15 8.72
CA ARG A 378 0.46 -9.10 8.63
C ARG A 378 0.71 -7.96 9.62
N PHE A 379 1.12 -8.26 10.85
CA PHE A 379 1.47 -7.27 11.85
C PHE A 379 2.69 -6.45 11.44
N THR A 380 3.70 -7.09 10.86
CA THR A 380 4.90 -6.42 10.32
C THR A 380 4.52 -5.38 9.25
N ILE A 381 3.60 -5.72 8.33
CA ILE A 381 3.07 -4.78 7.33
C ILE A 381 2.36 -3.59 7.99
N SER A 382 1.56 -3.84 9.05
CA SER A 382 0.91 -2.77 9.82
C SER A 382 1.92 -1.83 10.48
N LEU A 383 2.95 -2.38 11.15
CA LEU A 383 4.01 -1.60 11.80
C LEU A 383 4.79 -0.75 10.80
N TYR A 384 5.14 -1.32 9.64
CA TYR A 384 5.79 -0.57 8.56
C TYR A 384 4.91 0.57 8.07
N GLY A 385 3.61 0.32 7.87
CA GLY A 385 2.64 1.33 7.47
C GLY A 385 2.51 2.48 8.48
N GLU A 386 2.52 2.16 9.78
CA GLU A 386 2.51 3.15 10.85
C GLU A 386 3.80 3.96 10.93
N ALA A 387 4.96 3.30 10.86
CA ALA A 387 6.26 3.98 10.86
C ALA A 387 6.39 4.94 9.67
N LYS A 388 6.02 4.50 8.47
CA LYS A 388 5.99 5.34 7.26
C LYS A 388 5.05 6.53 7.44
N ARG A 389 3.86 6.31 8.01
CA ARG A 389 2.88 7.38 8.25
C ARG A 389 3.42 8.43 9.22
N VAL A 390 4.09 8.02 10.29
CA VAL A 390 4.70 8.97 11.25
C VAL A 390 5.69 9.90 10.55
N VAL A 391 6.50 9.40 9.63
CA VAL A 391 7.43 10.22 8.85
C VAL A 391 6.67 11.22 7.97
N VAL A 392 5.62 10.77 7.27
CA VAL A 392 4.79 11.64 6.42
C VAL A 392 4.08 12.73 7.23
N ILE A 393 3.49 12.37 8.37
CA ILE A 393 2.82 13.33 9.28
C ILE A 393 3.81 14.39 9.75
N ARG A 394 5.02 14.02 10.18
CA ARG A 394 6.03 15.01 10.62
C ARG A 394 6.39 16.01 9.53
N LYS A 395 6.53 15.54 8.28
CA LYS A 395 6.79 16.42 7.15
C LYS A 395 5.60 17.36 6.89
N ALA A 396 4.40 16.81 6.82
CA ALA A 396 3.17 17.58 6.61
C ALA A 396 2.90 18.58 7.76
N GLU A 397 3.26 18.25 9.00
CA GLU A 397 3.17 19.18 10.14
C GLU A 397 4.14 20.35 10.00
N SER A 398 5.36 20.11 9.52
CA SER A 398 6.31 21.19 9.24
C SER A 398 5.80 22.11 8.14
N GLU A 399 5.21 21.54 7.08
CA GLU A 399 4.60 22.29 5.97
C GLU A 399 3.37 23.07 6.46
N ALA A 400 2.49 22.46 7.25
CA ALA A 400 1.33 23.12 7.83
C ALA A 400 1.72 24.24 8.81
N GLN A 401 2.80 24.07 9.59
CA GLN A 401 3.33 25.14 10.44
C GLN A 401 3.85 26.32 9.63
N PHE A 402 4.53 26.05 8.51
CA PHE A 402 4.97 27.09 7.58
C PHE A 402 3.76 27.80 6.96
N ALA A 403 2.80 27.04 6.44
CA ALA A 403 1.57 27.56 5.85
C ALA A 403 0.77 28.43 6.82
N ARG A 404 0.70 28.07 8.12
CA ARG A 404 0.06 28.91 9.15
C ARG A 404 0.75 30.26 9.31
N ARG A 405 2.08 30.31 9.25
CA ARG A 405 2.84 31.57 9.34
C ARG A 405 2.64 32.42 8.09
N GLU A 406 2.66 31.80 6.92
CA GLU A 406 2.40 32.47 5.64
C GLU A 406 0.97 33.03 5.61
N MET A 407 -0.02 32.25 6.05
CA MET A 407 -1.41 32.67 6.13
C MET A 407 -1.57 33.93 6.99
N THR A 408 -0.92 34.01 8.16
CA THR A 408 -0.93 35.24 8.99
C THR A 408 -0.33 36.44 8.25
N ILE A 409 0.71 36.25 7.45
CA ILE A 409 1.31 37.32 6.65
C ILE A 409 0.33 37.78 5.56
N VAL A 410 -0.28 36.84 4.84
CA VAL A 410 -1.26 37.14 3.78
C VAL A 410 -2.52 37.79 4.36
N GLU A 411 -3.00 37.37 5.54
CA GLU A 411 -4.13 38.00 6.25
C GLU A 411 -3.82 39.46 6.65
N ASN A 412 -2.61 39.73 7.15
CA ASN A 412 -2.15 41.09 7.44
C ASN A 412 -2.07 41.93 6.15
N TYR A 413 -1.57 41.34 5.06
CA TYR A 413 -1.49 42.00 3.76
C TYR A 413 -2.88 42.30 3.18
N LEU A 414 -3.80 41.35 3.23
CA LEU A 414 -5.19 41.51 2.81
C LEU A 414 -5.89 42.60 3.61
N SER A 415 -5.68 42.66 4.94
CA SER A 415 -6.18 43.74 5.79
C SER A 415 -5.65 45.11 5.35
N GLY A 416 -4.37 45.18 4.96
CA GLY A 416 -3.75 46.39 4.41
C GLY A 416 -4.34 46.79 3.05
N LEU A 417 -4.57 45.82 2.15
CA LEU A 417 -5.23 46.06 0.86
C LEU A 417 -6.67 46.53 1.02
N SER A 418 -7.44 45.96 1.96
CA SER A 418 -8.80 46.42 2.25
C SER A 418 -8.80 47.85 2.77
N LEU A 419 -7.88 48.20 3.67
CA LEU A 419 -7.71 49.57 4.14
C LEU A 419 -7.34 50.53 3.01
N LEU A 420 -6.43 50.13 2.11
CA LEU A 420 -6.08 50.92 0.93
C LEU A 420 -7.29 51.09 0.00
N SER A 421 -8.05 50.03 -0.24
CA SER A 421 -9.26 50.08 -1.07
C SER A 421 -10.31 51.04 -0.49
N GLU A 422 -10.46 51.09 0.84
CA GLU A 422 -11.38 52.00 1.52
C GLU A 422 -10.90 53.46 1.47
N LEU A 423 -9.59 53.67 1.66
CA LEU A 423 -9.00 55.02 1.68
C LEU A 423 -8.93 55.69 0.31
N TYR A 424 -8.77 54.90 -0.75
CA TYR A 424 -8.48 55.40 -2.09
C TYR A 424 -9.65 55.33 -3.08
N ASP A 425 -10.86 54.93 -2.64
CA ASP A 425 -12.10 54.75 -3.43
C ASP A 425 -11.94 55.11 -4.93
N ASP A 426 -11.36 54.16 -5.68
CA ASP A 426 -10.76 54.36 -7.01
C ASP A 426 -11.79 54.82 -8.07
N LYS A 427 -13.07 54.81 -7.69
CA LYS A 427 -14.19 55.27 -8.49
C LYS A 427 -14.30 56.80 -8.52
N ASP A 428 -14.17 57.46 -7.38
CA ASP A 428 -14.32 58.92 -7.28
C ASP A 428 -13.14 59.66 -7.92
N LEU A 429 -11.93 59.12 -7.85
CA LEU A 429 -10.75 59.70 -8.50
C LEU A 429 -10.79 59.49 -10.02
N THR A 430 -11.22 58.31 -10.47
CA THR A 430 -11.38 58.02 -11.91
C THR A 430 -12.51 58.87 -12.50
N ASP A 431 -13.64 59.01 -11.81
CA ASP A 431 -14.76 59.86 -12.22
C ASP A 431 -14.38 61.35 -12.16
N PHE A 432 -13.64 61.81 -11.13
CA PHE A 432 -13.11 63.17 -11.07
C PHE A 432 -12.14 63.47 -12.20
N VAL A 433 -11.19 62.58 -12.50
CA VAL A 433 -10.22 62.77 -13.60
C VAL A 433 -10.94 62.73 -14.95
N ASN A 434 -11.93 61.85 -15.14
CA ASN A 434 -12.75 61.84 -16.37
C ASN A 434 -13.63 63.08 -16.51
N ASP A 435 -14.29 63.53 -15.44
CA ASP A 435 -15.12 64.74 -15.42
C ASP A 435 -14.26 66.00 -15.58
N PHE A 436 -13.03 65.99 -15.04
CA PHE A 436 -12.07 67.07 -15.21
C PHE A 436 -11.46 67.10 -16.62
N MET A 437 -11.16 65.93 -17.21
CA MET A 437 -10.64 65.83 -18.57
C MET A 437 -11.70 66.10 -19.64
N ASN A 438 -12.94 65.64 -19.43
CA ASN A 438 -14.04 65.76 -20.39
C ASN A 438 -14.95 66.97 -20.12
N GLY A 439 -14.76 67.68 -19.01
CA GLY A 439 -15.48 68.91 -18.69
C GLY A 439 -14.68 70.17 -19.05
N ASP A 440 -15.35 71.20 -19.58
CA ASP A 440 -14.75 72.51 -19.90
C ASP A 440 -14.32 73.33 -18.66
N MET A 441 -14.26 72.73 -17.46
CA MET A 441 -14.01 73.42 -16.20
C MET A 441 -12.62 74.09 -16.15
N TYR A 442 -11.59 73.47 -16.74
CA TYR A 442 -10.26 74.07 -16.85
C TYR A 442 -10.26 75.27 -17.82
N VAL A 443 -11.03 75.19 -18.92
CA VAL A 443 -11.22 76.29 -19.88
C VAL A 443 -11.94 77.47 -19.23
N GLN A 444 -13.02 77.22 -18.50
CA GLN A 444 -13.80 78.27 -17.83
C GLN A 444 -13.01 78.96 -16.71
N SER A 445 -12.22 78.21 -15.95
CA SER A 445 -11.38 78.74 -14.88
C SER A 445 -10.27 79.63 -15.45
N PHE A 446 -9.68 79.22 -16.58
CA PHE A 446 -8.70 80.02 -17.31
C PHE A 446 -9.31 81.30 -17.93
N GLN A 447 -10.50 81.21 -18.54
CA GLN A 447 -11.20 82.38 -19.06
C GLN A 447 -11.54 83.40 -17.95
N LYS A 448 -11.91 82.91 -16.76
CA LYS A 448 -12.15 83.77 -15.58
C LYS A 448 -10.86 84.44 -15.10
N SER A 449 -9.73 83.77 -15.11
CA SER A 449 -8.43 84.36 -14.71
C SER A 449 -7.97 85.42 -15.72
N VAL A 450 -8.14 85.19 -17.02
CA VAL A 450 -7.91 86.18 -18.09
C VAL A 450 -8.79 87.41 -17.87
N ARG A 451 -10.10 87.22 -17.65
CA ARG A 451 -11.05 88.32 -17.42
C ARG A 451 -10.75 89.11 -16.13
N LEU A 452 -10.27 88.43 -15.10
CA LEU A 452 -9.83 89.06 -13.85
C LEU A 452 -8.56 89.89 -14.06
N ALA A 453 -7.61 89.40 -14.86
CA ALA A 453 -6.39 90.13 -15.20
C ALA A 453 -6.69 91.41 -16.02
N GLU A 454 -7.66 91.34 -16.93
CA GLU A 454 -8.15 92.52 -17.68
C GLU A 454 -8.78 93.57 -16.76
N LEU A 455 -9.66 93.14 -15.84
CA LEU A 455 -10.30 94.04 -14.87
C LEU A 455 -9.27 94.73 -13.96
N ARG A 456 -8.16 94.05 -13.66
CA ARG A 456 -7.06 94.57 -12.85
C ARG A 456 -6.05 95.40 -13.65
N LYS A 457 -6.26 95.58 -14.96
CA LYS A 457 -5.40 96.35 -15.87
C LYS A 457 -3.93 95.90 -15.82
N VAL A 458 -3.70 94.59 -15.72
CA VAL A 458 -2.34 94.03 -15.70
C VAL A 458 -1.65 94.33 -17.05
N PRO A 459 -0.52 95.06 -17.10
CA PRO A 459 0.12 95.42 -18.36
C PRO A 459 0.89 94.23 -18.97
N ASN A 460 0.65 93.99 -20.26
CA ASN A 460 1.44 93.17 -21.20
C ASN A 460 2.00 91.83 -20.67
N ASN A 461 1.13 90.82 -20.55
CA ASN A 461 1.42 89.38 -20.77
C ASN A 461 0.17 88.52 -20.42
N ILE A 462 -1.01 88.89 -20.93
CA ILE A 462 -2.21 88.08 -20.72
C ILE A 462 -2.22 86.98 -21.78
N LEU A 463 -2.02 85.74 -21.35
CA LEU A 463 -2.06 84.55 -22.20
C LEU A 463 -3.53 84.29 -22.58
N ARG A 464 -3.86 84.31 -23.87
CA ARG A 464 -5.26 84.27 -24.35
C ARG A 464 -5.60 83.03 -25.15
N THR A 465 -4.59 82.45 -25.78
CA THR A 465 -4.73 81.27 -26.62
C THR A 465 -3.91 80.13 -26.04
N LYS A 466 -4.26 78.89 -26.40
CA LYS A 466 -3.47 77.71 -26.05
C LYS A 466 -2.00 77.88 -26.44
N SER A 467 -1.74 78.42 -27.63
CA SER A 467 -0.38 78.71 -28.10
C SER A 467 0.39 79.69 -27.21
N ASP A 468 -0.27 80.69 -26.61
CA ASP A 468 0.40 81.63 -25.68
C ASP A 468 0.83 80.92 -24.40
N ILE A 469 -0.01 80.01 -23.89
CA ILE A 469 0.25 79.21 -22.69
C ILE A 469 1.42 78.26 -22.96
N ASP A 470 1.37 77.56 -24.09
CA ASP A 470 2.41 76.62 -24.50
C ASP A 470 3.76 77.35 -24.68
N LEU A 471 3.78 78.57 -25.23
CA LEU A 471 4.99 79.40 -25.35
C LEU A 471 5.52 79.89 -23.99
N TYR A 472 4.63 80.26 -23.07
CA TYR A 472 5.01 80.83 -21.77
C TYR A 472 5.58 79.78 -20.82
N PHE A 473 5.02 78.57 -20.81
CA PHE A 473 5.47 77.47 -19.93
C PHE A 473 6.44 76.50 -20.62
N GLY A 474 6.39 76.36 -21.94
CA GLY A 474 7.26 75.46 -22.71
C GLY A 474 8.60 76.07 -23.12
N GLY A 475 8.74 77.40 -23.13
CA GLY A 475 9.92 78.08 -23.66
C GLY A 475 10.10 77.87 -25.17
N ASN A 476 10.75 78.80 -25.88
CA ASN A 476 11.02 78.66 -27.31
C ASN A 476 11.99 77.49 -27.59
N THR A 477 11.47 76.28 -27.79
CA THR A 477 12.12 75.26 -28.61
C THR A 477 11.62 75.40 -30.04
N GLN A 478 12.40 76.12 -30.86
CA GLN A 478 12.56 75.76 -32.27
C GLN A 478 13.48 74.54 -32.35
#